data_AF-A0A6G3XD87-F1
#
_entry.id   AF-A0A6G3XD87-F1
#
_cell.length_a   1.000
_cell.length_b   1.000
_cell.length_c   1.000
_cell.angle_alpha   90.00
_cell.angle_beta   90.00
_cell.angle_gamma   90.00
#
_symmetry.space_group_name_H-M   'P 1'
#
loop_
_entity.id
_entity.type
_entity.pdbx_description
1 polymer ?
#
loop_
_entity_poly.entity_id
_entity_poly.type
_entity_poly.pdbx_seq_one_letter_code
_entity_poly.pdbx_strand_id
1 'polypeptide(L)'
;DDLGATWVEPRQPAVKFPKSTGASLERVWQLHPAGPEAPDVVYAGTEPAALFRSEDRGESFELVRPLWEHPTRSRWEPGGGGEGLHTVLTDPRDAGAVTVAVSTAGVFRTKDGG
;
A
#
# COMPACT_ATOMS: atom_id res chain seq x y z
N ASP A 1 15.91 12.57 -3.89
CA ASP A 1 16.08 14.04 -3.88
C ASP A 1 17.08 14.52 -4.94
N ASP A 2 17.75 13.61 -5.63
CA ASP A 2 18.79 13.89 -6.62
C ASP A 2 18.53 13.18 -7.98
N LEU A 3 17.24 12.93 -8.27
CA LEU A 3 16.79 12.19 -9.45
C LEU A 3 17.37 10.76 -9.57
N GLY A 4 17.69 10.13 -8.43
CA GLY A 4 18.12 8.74 -8.37
C GLY A 4 19.62 8.54 -8.54
N ALA A 5 20.41 9.61 -8.40
CA ALA A 5 21.86 9.53 -8.38
C ALA A 5 22.36 8.78 -7.14
N THR A 6 21.66 8.92 -6.01
CA THR A 6 21.92 8.20 -4.77
C THR A 6 20.65 7.59 -4.20
N TRP A 7 20.86 6.54 -3.41
CA TRP A 7 19.81 5.84 -2.70
C TRP A 7 20.23 5.71 -1.25
N VAL A 8 19.31 6.05 -0.35
CA VAL A 8 19.50 5.91 1.09
C VAL A 8 18.53 4.85 1.57
N GLU A 9 19.07 3.79 2.17
CA GLU A 9 18.21 2.83 2.86
C GLU A 9 17.67 3.48 4.15
N PRO A 10 16.37 3.30 4.45
CA PRO A 10 15.80 3.82 5.67
C PRO A 10 16.46 3.16 6.89
N ARG A 11 16.67 3.93 7.95
CA ARG A 11 17.33 3.46 9.18
C ARG A 11 16.57 2.33 9.89
N GLN A 12 15.29 2.21 9.61
CA GLN A 12 14.40 1.15 10.09
C GLN A 12 13.51 0.69 8.93
N PRO A 13 12.98 -0.54 8.97
CA PRO A 13 12.04 -1.00 7.94
C PRO A 13 10.82 -0.07 7.85
N ALA A 14 10.67 0.62 6.73
CA ALA A 14 9.62 1.63 6.53
C ALA A 14 8.22 1.00 6.45
N VAL A 15 8.07 -0.09 5.70
CA VAL A 15 6.83 -0.87 5.59
C VAL A 15 6.92 -2.06 6.54
N LYS A 16 6.06 -2.08 7.56
CA LYS A 16 6.06 -3.14 8.58
C LYS A 16 4.65 -3.47 9.03
N PHE A 17 4.31 -4.76 8.95
CA PHE A 17 3.07 -5.25 9.54
C PHE A 17 3.07 -5.10 11.07
N PRO A 18 1.99 -4.58 11.67
CA PRO A 18 1.85 -4.56 13.13
C PRO A 18 1.95 -5.98 13.70
N LYS A 19 2.62 -6.17 14.84
CA LYS A 19 2.81 -7.50 15.44
C LYS A 19 1.50 -8.27 15.67
N SER A 20 0.40 -7.55 15.89
CA SER A 20 -0.94 -8.11 16.10
C SER A 20 -1.50 -8.84 14.88
N THR A 21 -0.98 -8.58 13.67
CA THR A 21 -1.45 -9.25 12.45
C THR A 21 -0.86 -10.65 12.29
N GLY A 22 0.26 -10.96 12.96
CA GLY A 22 1.03 -12.18 12.74
C GLY A 22 1.68 -12.30 11.35
N ALA A 23 1.55 -11.28 10.50
CA ALA A 23 2.09 -11.27 9.14
C ALA A 23 3.50 -10.67 9.11
N SER A 24 4.28 -11.08 8.12
CA SER A 24 5.58 -10.50 7.77
C SER A 24 5.55 -10.03 6.33
N LEU A 25 6.29 -8.97 6.03
CA LEU A 25 6.41 -8.45 4.68
C LEU A 25 7.29 -9.39 3.84
N GLU A 26 6.73 -9.92 2.75
CA GLU A 26 7.49 -10.68 1.77
C GLU A 26 8.09 -9.76 0.70
N ARG A 27 7.29 -8.83 0.17
CA ARG A 27 7.72 -7.82 -0.82
C ARG A 27 6.75 -6.65 -0.92
N VAL A 28 7.27 -5.54 -1.42
CA VAL A 28 6.47 -4.40 -1.91
C VAL A 28 6.28 -4.57 -3.42
N TRP A 29 5.03 -4.60 -3.87
CA TRP A 29 4.66 -4.75 -5.28
C TRP A 29 4.56 -3.41 -6.02
N GLN A 30 4.15 -2.34 -5.33
CA GLN A 30 4.07 -1.00 -5.91
C GLN A 30 4.28 0.07 -4.84
N LEU A 31 5.03 1.12 -5.18
CA LEU A 31 4.99 2.42 -4.51
C LEU A 31 4.27 3.41 -5.43
N HIS A 32 3.29 4.14 -4.91
CA HIS A 32 2.46 5.06 -5.68
C HIS A 32 2.32 6.42 -4.97
N PRO A 33 3.00 7.48 -5.43
CA PRO A 33 2.77 8.84 -4.96
C PRO A 33 1.33 9.27 -5.26
N ALA A 34 0.64 9.85 -4.28
CA ALA A 34 -0.79 10.12 -4.40
C ALA A 34 -1.15 11.21 -5.42
N GLY A 35 -0.22 12.12 -5.71
CA GLY A 35 -0.39 13.19 -6.69
C GLY A 35 -0.42 14.59 -6.05
N PRO A 36 -0.72 15.63 -6.84
CA PRO A 36 -0.56 17.03 -6.42
C PRO A 36 -1.50 17.45 -5.29
N GLU A 37 -2.68 16.83 -5.16
CA GLU A 37 -3.64 17.12 -4.08
C GLU A 37 -3.21 16.52 -2.73
N ALA A 38 -2.25 15.60 -2.73
CA ALA A 38 -1.68 14.97 -1.53
C ALA A 38 -0.18 14.69 -1.74
N PRO A 39 0.66 15.74 -1.86
CA PRO A 39 2.02 15.63 -2.39
C PRO A 39 2.99 14.87 -1.47
N ASP A 40 2.66 14.72 -0.19
CA ASP A 40 3.45 13.98 0.79
C ASP A 40 2.94 12.55 1.01
N VAL A 41 1.81 12.18 0.40
CA VAL A 41 1.23 10.85 0.55
C VAL A 41 1.83 9.88 -0.47
N VAL A 42 2.29 8.74 0.03
CA VAL A 42 2.74 7.61 -0.79
C VAL A 42 2.01 6.36 -0.33
N TYR A 43 1.45 5.60 -1.26
CA TYR A 43 0.88 4.29 -0.98
C TYR A 43 1.87 3.18 -1.31
N ALA A 44 1.87 2.11 -0.51
CA ALA A 44 2.59 0.89 -0.80
C ALA A 44 1.64 -0.31 -0.84
N GLY A 45 1.63 -1.02 -1.98
CA GLY A 45 0.97 -2.32 -2.11
C GLY A 45 1.95 -3.45 -1.81
N THR A 46 1.55 -4.43 -1.00
CA THR A 46 2.46 -5.46 -0.47
C THR A 46 1.99 -6.90 -0.71
N GLU A 47 2.86 -7.84 -0.36
CA GLU A 47 2.57 -9.25 -0.10
C GLU A 47 2.95 -9.59 1.35
N PRO A 48 2.04 -10.21 2.15
CA PRO A 48 0.62 -10.47 1.85
C PRO A 48 -0.16 -9.21 1.45
N ALA A 49 -1.27 -9.39 0.74
CA ALA A 49 -1.99 -8.27 0.12
C ALA A 49 -2.47 -7.27 1.17
N ALA A 50 -1.81 -6.11 1.23
CA ALA A 50 -2.18 -5.02 2.10
C ALA A 50 -1.86 -3.70 1.42
N LEU A 51 -2.61 -2.67 1.80
CA LEU A 51 -2.31 -1.30 1.47
C LEU A 51 -1.67 -0.65 2.68
N PHE A 52 -0.54 0.00 2.47
CA PHE A 52 0.08 0.88 3.44
C PHE A 52 0.05 2.31 2.91
N ARG A 53 -0.02 3.28 3.81
CA ARG A 53 -0.06 4.71 3.52
C ARG A 53 1.01 5.43 4.32
N SER A 54 1.82 6.21 3.65
CA SER A 54 2.75 7.17 4.22
C SER A 54 2.16 8.57 4.10
N GLU A 55 2.43 9.44 5.08
CA GLU A 55 2.17 10.88 5.03
C GLU A 55 3.45 11.72 5.08
N ASP A 56 4.61 11.06 5.01
CA ASP A 56 5.93 11.65 5.15
C ASP A 56 6.83 11.29 3.96
N ARG A 57 6.24 11.23 2.77
CA ARG A 57 6.94 11.03 1.49
C ARG A 57 7.60 9.66 1.34
N GLY A 58 7.13 8.66 2.08
CA GLY A 58 7.60 7.28 2.04
C GLY A 58 8.67 6.94 3.07
N GLU A 59 8.94 7.82 4.05
CA GLU A 59 9.89 7.54 5.14
C GLU A 59 9.31 6.53 6.14
N SER A 60 8.02 6.63 6.45
CA SER A 60 7.29 5.68 7.29
C SER A 60 5.91 5.36 6.73
N PHE A 61 5.43 4.15 7.00
CA PHE A 61 4.16 3.66 6.47
C PHE A 61 3.28 3.08 7.56
N GLU A 62 2.00 3.43 7.52
CA GLU A 62 0.95 2.85 8.35
C GLU A 62 0.07 1.89 7.55
N LEU A 63 -0.36 0.80 8.20
CA LEU A 63 -1.27 -0.17 7.59
C LEU A 63 -2.67 0.43 7.47
N VAL A 64 -3.22 0.41 6.26
CA VAL A 64 -4.63 0.75 6.01
C VAL A 64 -5.51 -0.38 6.54
N ARG A 65 -5.90 -0.25 7.82
CA ARG A 65 -6.63 -1.28 8.55
C ARG A 65 -7.97 -1.67 7.93
N PRO A 66 -8.80 -0.76 7.39
CA PRO A 66 -10.08 -1.14 6.80
C PRO A 66 -9.96 -2.19 5.67
N LEU A 67 -8.91 -2.12 4.85
CA LEU A 67 -8.65 -3.14 3.83
C LEU A 67 -8.05 -4.42 4.43
N TRP A 68 -7.17 -4.30 5.41
CA TRP A 68 -6.60 -5.46 6.13
C TRP A 68 -7.66 -6.24 6.91
N GLU A 69 -8.64 -5.56 7.47
CA GLU A 69 -9.72 -6.14 8.27
C GLU A 69 -10.98 -6.40 7.43
N HIS A 70 -10.87 -6.28 6.10
CA HIS A 70 -12.01 -6.41 5.20
C HIS A 70 -12.71 -7.76 5.42
N PRO A 71 -14.06 -7.80 5.56
CA PRO A 71 -14.79 -9.01 5.95
C PRO A 71 -14.59 -10.24 5.05
N THR A 72 -14.17 -10.01 3.80
CA THR A 72 -13.91 -11.09 2.84
C THR A 72 -12.44 -11.54 2.80
N ARG A 73 -11.53 -10.92 3.56
CA ARG A 73 -10.09 -11.20 3.49
C ARG A 73 -9.76 -12.67 3.72
N SER A 74 -10.47 -13.33 4.63
CA SER A 74 -10.31 -14.77 4.89
C SER A 74 -10.64 -15.68 3.71
N ARG A 75 -11.20 -15.14 2.62
CA ARG A 75 -11.53 -15.84 1.38
C ARG A 75 -10.62 -15.46 0.21
N TRP A 76 -9.65 -14.58 0.44
CA TRP A 76 -8.67 -14.22 -0.58
C TRP A 76 -7.67 -15.35 -0.71
N GLU A 77 -7.36 -15.75 -1.93
CA GLU A 77 -6.43 -16.84 -2.20
C GLU A 77 -5.24 -16.31 -3.02
N PRO A 78 -4.01 -16.74 -2.70
CA PRO A 78 -2.85 -16.36 -3.49
C PRO A 78 -2.97 -16.92 -4.92
N GLY A 79 -2.65 -16.10 -5.92
CA GLY A 79 -2.46 -16.57 -7.29
C GLY A 79 -1.10 -17.26 -7.46
N GLY A 80 -0.76 -17.64 -8.69
CA GLY A 80 0.55 -18.25 -9.01
C GLY A 80 1.77 -17.38 -8.70
N GLY A 81 1.58 -16.09 -8.41
CA GLY A 81 2.62 -15.14 -8.02
C GLY A 81 2.60 -14.71 -6.54
N GLY A 82 1.71 -15.27 -5.71
CA GLY A 82 1.45 -14.83 -4.33
C GLY A 82 0.15 -14.03 -4.18
N GLU A 83 -0.22 -13.68 -2.94
CA GLU A 83 -1.36 -12.81 -2.61
C GLU A 83 -0.87 -11.35 -2.58
N GLY A 84 -0.82 -10.69 -3.73
CA GLY A 84 -0.20 -9.37 -3.86
C GLY A 84 -1.20 -8.24 -4.15
N LEU A 85 -1.09 -7.12 -3.44
CA LEU A 85 -1.70 -5.85 -3.84
C LEU A 85 -0.75 -5.13 -4.79
N HIS A 86 -1.01 -5.21 -6.09
CA HIS A 86 -0.06 -4.82 -7.14
C HIS A 86 -0.46 -3.56 -7.92
N THR A 87 -1.69 -3.07 -7.72
CA THR A 87 -2.15 -1.86 -8.39
C THR A 87 -2.80 -0.94 -7.38
N VAL A 88 -2.32 0.29 -7.34
CA VAL A 88 -2.83 1.44 -6.61
C VAL A 88 -2.98 2.57 -7.60
N LEU A 89 -4.18 3.16 -7.64
CA LEU A 89 -4.53 4.29 -8.49
C LEU A 89 -5.20 5.37 -7.62
N THR A 90 -4.71 6.60 -7.72
CA THR A 90 -5.33 7.77 -7.10
C THR A 90 -6.09 8.60 -8.15
N ASP A 91 -7.22 9.19 -7.75
CA ASP A 91 -7.94 10.14 -8.61
C ASP A 91 -7.29 11.53 -8.50
N PRO A 92 -6.80 12.13 -9.59
CA PRO A 92 -6.17 13.46 -9.54
C PRO A 92 -7.15 14.58 -9.19
N ARG A 93 -8.46 14.30 -9.15
CA ARG A 93 -9.52 15.27 -8.83
C ARG A 93 -9.99 15.17 -7.38
N ASP A 94 -9.58 14.11 -6.66
CA ASP A 94 -10.06 13.82 -5.30
C ASP A 94 -9.01 12.97 -4.56
N ALA A 95 -8.28 13.61 -3.63
CA ALA A 95 -7.24 12.95 -2.82
C ALA A 95 -7.76 11.79 -1.96
N GLY A 96 -9.07 11.73 -1.66
CA GLY A 96 -9.68 10.63 -0.93
C GLY A 96 -10.01 9.42 -1.80
N ALA A 97 -10.09 9.58 -3.12
CA ALA A 97 -10.48 8.51 -4.03
C ALA A 97 -9.27 7.66 -4.45
N VAL A 98 -9.18 6.46 -3.87
CA VAL A 98 -8.13 5.47 -4.18
C VAL A 98 -8.78 4.17 -4.65
N THR A 99 -8.25 3.58 -5.72
CA THR A 99 -8.64 2.26 -6.23
C THR A 99 -7.44 1.33 -6.18
N VAL A 100 -7.64 0.11 -5.67
CA VAL A 100 -6.60 -0.90 -5.57
C VAL A 100 -7.02 -2.22 -6.20
N ALA A 101 -6.06 -2.99 -6.72
CA ALA A 101 -6.28 -4.36 -7.18
C ALA A 101 -5.38 -5.35 -6.44
N VAL A 102 -5.98 -6.47 -6.04
CA VAL A 102 -5.35 -7.58 -5.33
C VAL A 102 -5.48 -8.86 -6.17
N SER A 103 -4.36 -9.52 -6.38
CA SER A 103 -4.27 -10.84 -6.99
C SER A 103 -4.07 -11.90 -5.90
N THR A 104 -5.07 -12.71 -5.50
CA THR A 104 -6.47 -12.68 -5.97
C THR A 104 -7.43 -12.27 -4.86
N ALA A 105 -8.20 -11.21 -5.12
CA ALA A 105 -9.38 -10.79 -4.37
C ALA A 105 -10.28 -9.86 -5.19
N GLY A 106 -9.73 -9.20 -6.21
CA GLY A 106 -10.45 -8.28 -7.08
C GLY A 106 -10.02 -6.83 -6.89
N VAL A 107 -10.95 -5.91 -7.15
CA VAL A 107 -10.72 -4.46 -7.09
C VAL A 107 -11.51 -3.87 -5.93
N PHE A 108 -10.86 -3.01 -5.14
CA PHE A 108 -11.46 -2.27 -4.03
C PHE A 108 -11.31 -0.78 -4.28
N ARG A 109 -12.25 0.01 -3.77
CA ARG A 109 -12.20 1.47 -3.89
C ARG A 109 -12.61 2.12 -2.57
N THR A 110 -11.91 3.19 -2.21
CA THR A 110 -12.25 4.07 -1.11
C THR A 110 -12.49 5.51 -1.60
N LYS A 111 -13.04 6.35 -0.72
CA LYS A 111 -13.29 7.80 -0.89
C LYS A 111 -12.75 8.64 0.28
N ASP A 112 -12.01 8.04 1.20
CA ASP A 112 -11.45 8.70 2.39
C ASP A 112 -9.92 8.55 2.51
N GLY A 113 -9.25 8.08 1.45
CA GLY A 113 -7.80 7.88 1.44
C GLY A 113 -7.34 6.53 2.00
N GLY A 114 -8.26 5.67 2.43
CA GLY A 114 -7.96 4.30 2.88
C GLY A 114 -8.37 4.02 4.31
#